data_AF-A0A2N9MQC3-F1
#
_entry.id   AF-A0A2N9MQC3-F1
#
_cell.length_a   1.000
_cell.length_b   1.000
_cell.length_c   1.000
_cell.angle_alpha   90.00
_cell.angle_beta   90.00
_cell.angle_gamma   90.00
#
_symmetry.space_group_name_H-M   'P 1'
#
loop_
_entity.id
_entity.type
_entity.pdbx_description
1 polymer ?
#
loop_
_entity_poly.entity_id
_entity_poly.type
_entity_poly.pdbx_seq_one_letter_code
_entity_poly.pdbx_strand_id
1 'polypeptide(L)'
;MSICRYCGEKITFRHIDGVCVPFHPHGSACGGRSPYSDDALKRAVHTRCPRCGQMVYLVRHNGGSVWVDELGGEWPKHACFDTEPRRVTVALPTLASARGGQRRRSTGTGVKPNPHTDLVKPAHKTLKPASGSTHAANPSAVVAALDKLVWRQCEFCSTPIKLPKYRGHLLKRCPKRGVVADVMHHLAPALTVQGIGGKSVELTSADLSKAPQHTINAADQGMPATFEGVRLSDVLAHVDVPTGERFYNTAAWYYLLVEATNGNRAVFAWAELDPTFMDKVVYVVTKRDGRALSETDGPFQLVVPGEKRNARWIRQVTALRIRQAS
;
A
#
# COMPACT_ATOMS: atom_id res chain seq x y z
N MET A 1 -39.51 12.82 -23.40
CA MET A 1 -38.14 12.41 -23.01
C MET A 1 -37.44 11.94 -24.26
N SER A 2 -36.30 12.53 -24.59
CA SER A 2 -35.58 12.19 -25.80
C SER A 2 -34.77 10.91 -25.59
N ILE A 3 -34.79 10.03 -26.58
CA ILE A 3 -34.16 8.72 -26.51
C ILE A 3 -33.06 8.68 -27.57
N CYS A 4 -31.89 8.16 -27.19
CA CYS A 4 -30.77 7.96 -28.08
C CYS A 4 -31.14 6.98 -29.19
N ARG A 5 -31.06 7.40 -30.44
CA ARG A 5 -31.39 6.54 -31.60
C ARG A 5 -30.38 5.41 -31.83
N TYR A 6 -29.21 5.47 -31.22
CA TYR A 6 -28.16 4.46 -31.37
C TYR A 6 -28.24 3.36 -30.31
N CYS A 7 -28.58 3.69 -29.06
CA CYS A 7 -28.61 2.72 -27.96
C CYS A 7 -29.97 2.57 -27.26
N GLY A 8 -30.97 3.39 -27.61
CA GLY A 8 -32.32 3.31 -27.04
C GLY A 8 -32.47 3.86 -25.62
N GLU A 9 -31.42 4.44 -25.03
CA GLU A 9 -31.45 4.99 -23.67
C GLU A 9 -31.89 6.45 -23.61
N LYS A 10 -32.38 6.89 -22.43
CA LYS A 10 -32.79 8.29 -22.24
C LYS A 10 -31.58 9.24 -22.32
N ILE A 11 -31.78 10.38 -22.98
CA ILE A 11 -30.78 11.46 -23.07
C ILE A 11 -31.36 12.79 -22.63
N THR A 12 -30.47 13.66 -22.17
CA THR A 12 -30.71 15.06 -21.82
C THR A 12 -29.76 15.94 -22.63
N PHE A 13 -30.20 17.12 -23.06
CA PHE A 13 -29.38 17.99 -23.91
C PHE A 13 -28.80 19.13 -23.08
N ARG A 14 -27.53 19.45 -23.31
CA ARG A 14 -26.85 20.62 -22.74
C ARG A 14 -26.11 21.37 -23.82
N HIS A 15 -26.06 22.70 -23.72
CA HIS A 15 -25.26 23.52 -24.62
C HIS A 15 -23.89 23.75 -24.00
N ILE A 16 -22.84 23.41 -24.74
CA ILE A 16 -21.44 23.68 -24.37
C ILE A 16 -20.84 24.47 -25.53
N ASP A 17 -20.26 25.63 -25.22
CA ASP A 17 -19.70 26.57 -26.21
C ASP A 17 -20.67 26.93 -27.36
N GLY A 18 -21.97 27.05 -27.01
CA GLY A 18 -23.04 27.35 -27.96
C GLY A 18 -23.54 26.16 -28.78
N VAL A 19 -22.92 24.98 -28.65
CA VAL A 19 -23.30 23.76 -29.38
C VAL A 19 -24.16 22.86 -28.49
N CYS A 20 -25.34 22.45 -28.99
CA CYS A 20 -26.24 21.53 -28.29
C CYS A 20 -25.71 20.10 -28.35
N VAL A 21 -25.35 19.52 -27.20
CA VAL A 21 -24.77 18.18 -27.08
C VAL A 21 -25.68 17.27 -26.25
N PRO A 22 -26.02 16.06 -26.75
CA PRO A 22 -26.76 15.06 -25.99
C PRO A 22 -25.88 14.31 -24.98
N PHE A 23 -26.35 14.23 -23.74
CA PHE A 23 -25.75 13.49 -22.63
C PHE A 23 -26.69 12.41 -22.10
N HIS A 24 -26.15 11.22 -21.81
CA HIS A 24 -26.86 10.23 -21.00
C HIS A 24 -26.85 10.63 -19.52
N PRO A 25 -27.89 10.27 -18.74
CA PRO A 25 -27.98 10.54 -17.29
C PRO A 25 -26.76 10.11 -16.48
N HIS A 26 -26.00 9.14 -16.98
CA HIS A 26 -24.81 8.57 -16.35
C HIS A 26 -23.48 9.14 -16.89
N GLY A 27 -23.51 10.31 -17.54
CA GLY A 27 -22.32 11.13 -17.81
C GLY A 27 -21.46 10.73 -19.01
N SER A 28 -21.95 9.84 -19.88
CA SER A 28 -21.25 9.46 -21.12
C SER A 28 -21.84 10.18 -22.35
N ALA A 29 -20.97 10.72 -23.21
CA ALA A 29 -21.37 11.36 -24.47
C ALA A 29 -21.90 10.32 -25.46
N CYS A 30 -23.00 10.67 -26.14
CA CYS A 30 -23.60 9.81 -27.16
C CYS A 30 -22.69 9.71 -28.41
N GLY A 31 -22.32 8.50 -28.82
CA GLY A 31 -21.63 8.24 -30.09
C GLY A 31 -20.18 8.75 -30.22
N GLY A 32 -19.61 9.33 -29.17
CA GLY A 32 -18.19 9.73 -29.10
C GLY A 32 -17.32 8.66 -28.44
N ARG A 33 -16.04 8.60 -28.83
CA ARG A 33 -15.06 7.67 -28.24
C ARG A 33 -15.11 7.70 -26.72
N SER A 34 -15.04 6.50 -26.14
CA SER A 34 -14.88 6.26 -24.71
C SER A 34 -13.94 7.31 -24.08
N PRO A 35 -14.22 7.82 -22.86
CA PRO A 35 -13.31 8.75 -22.17
C PRO A 35 -11.94 8.10 -21.90
N TYR A 36 -11.87 6.77 -22.04
CA TYR A 36 -10.65 5.97 -22.07
C TYR A 36 -10.27 5.67 -23.51
N SER A 37 -9.02 5.95 -23.89
CA SER A 37 -8.47 5.55 -25.19
C SER A 37 -8.53 4.03 -25.38
N ASP A 38 -8.53 3.54 -26.62
CA ASP A 38 -8.50 2.09 -26.91
C ASP A 38 -7.32 1.38 -26.23
N ASP A 39 -6.22 2.10 -26.02
CA ASP A 39 -5.04 1.62 -25.30
C ASP A 39 -5.25 1.51 -23.78
N ALA A 40 -6.08 2.37 -23.20
CA ALA A 40 -6.51 2.25 -21.81
C ALA A 40 -7.51 1.11 -21.61
N LEU A 41 -8.31 0.80 -22.64
CA LEU A 41 -9.29 -0.29 -22.64
C LEU A 41 -8.71 -1.69 -22.91
N LYS A 42 -7.45 -1.79 -23.38
CA LYS A 42 -6.68 -3.05 -23.38
C LYS A 42 -6.33 -3.53 -21.97
N ARG A 43 -6.58 -2.70 -20.95
CA ARG A 43 -6.34 -2.98 -19.54
C ARG A 43 -7.66 -2.94 -18.79
N ALA A 44 -7.71 -3.64 -17.67
CA ALA A 44 -8.83 -3.55 -16.74
C ALA A 44 -8.93 -2.13 -16.16
N VAL A 45 -10.12 -1.53 -16.21
CA VAL A 45 -10.39 -0.19 -15.70
C VAL A 45 -11.13 -0.30 -14.37
N HIS A 46 -10.53 0.24 -13.30
CA HIS A 46 -11.19 0.31 -12.00
C HIS A 46 -12.23 1.44 -12.00
N THR A 47 -13.50 1.11 -11.81
CA THR A 47 -14.62 2.04 -11.91
C THR A 47 -15.77 1.62 -10.99
N ARG A 48 -16.84 2.41 -10.91
CA ARG A 48 -18.02 2.07 -10.10
C ARG A 48 -19.03 1.26 -10.90
N CYS A 49 -19.57 0.21 -10.29
CA CYS A 49 -20.66 -0.57 -10.82
C CYS A 49 -21.89 0.33 -11.00
N PRO A 50 -22.52 0.38 -12.19
CA PRO A 50 -23.67 1.26 -12.44
C PRO A 50 -24.96 0.77 -11.77
N ARG A 51 -25.00 -0.48 -11.25
CA ARG A 51 -26.17 -1.05 -10.58
C ARG A 51 -26.15 -0.84 -9.06
N CYS A 52 -25.02 -1.07 -8.41
CA CYS A 52 -24.90 -1.01 -6.94
C CYS A 52 -23.90 0.04 -6.41
N GLY A 53 -23.12 0.68 -7.29
CA GLY A 53 -22.13 1.70 -6.91
C GLY A 53 -20.81 1.18 -6.32
N GLN A 54 -20.67 -0.14 -6.14
CA GLN A 54 -19.43 -0.79 -5.67
C GLN A 54 -18.27 -0.56 -6.64
N MET A 55 -17.05 -0.48 -6.11
CA MET A 55 -15.84 -0.40 -6.94
C MET A 55 -15.57 -1.77 -7.56
N VAL A 56 -15.35 -1.79 -8.87
CA VAL A 56 -15.22 -3.00 -9.68
C VAL A 56 -14.26 -2.75 -10.83
N TYR A 57 -13.82 -3.81 -11.50
CA TYR A 57 -13.02 -3.71 -12.71
C TYR A 57 -13.87 -4.00 -13.95
N LEU A 58 -13.86 -3.06 -14.89
CA LEU A 58 -14.40 -3.24 -16.23
C LEU A 58 -13.28 -3.70 -17.17
N VAL A 59 -13.45 -4.87 -17.77
CA VAL A 59 -12.53 -5.41 -18.78
C VAL A 59 -13.26 -5.48 -20.11
N ARG A 60 -12.67 -4.93 -21.18
CA ARG A 60 -13.20 -5.04 -22.54
C ARG A 60 -12.21 -5.78 -23.43
N HIS A 61 -12.70 -6.77 -24.17
CA HIS A 61 -11.88 -7.55 -25.08
C HIS A 61 -12.74 -7.99 -26.27
N ASN A 62 -12.22 -7.87 -27.49
CA ASN A 62 -12.88 -8.29 -28.73
C ASN A 62 -14.35 -7.85 -28.87
N GLY A 63 -14.67 -6.61 -28.47
CA GLY A 63 -16.03 -6.06 -28.55
C GLY A 63 -16.97 -6.42 -27.38
N GLY A 64 -16.58 -7.36 -26.52
CA GLY A 64 -17.31 -7.69 -25.28
C GLY A 64 -16.88 -6.88 -24.06
N SER A 65 -17.64 -6.99 -22.97
CA SER A 65 -17.32 -6.40 -21.66
C SER A 65 -17.68 -7.33 -20.52
N VAL A 66 -16.80 -7.47 -19.53
CA VAL A 66 -17.04 -8.19 -18.28
C VAL A 66 -16.73 -7.27 -17.09
N TRP A 67 -17.55 -7.40 -16.05
CA TRP A 67 -17.39 -6.69 -14.79
C TRP A 67 -16.96 -7.71 -13.74
N VAL A 68 -15.83 -7.47 -13.09
CA VAL A 68 -15.29 -8.37 -12.06
C VAL A 68 -15.03 -7.60 -10.78
N ASP A 69 -15.24 -8.26 -9.65
CA ASP A 69 -14.94 -7.68 -8.34
C ASP A 69 -13.43 -7.52 -8.15
N GLU A 70 -12.65 -8.48 -8.65
CA GLU A 70 -11.20 -8.51 -8.51
C GLU A 70 -10.50 -9.02 -9.79
N LEU A 71 -9.25 -8.59 -9.98
CA LEU A 71 -8.41 -9.05 -11.09
C LEU A 71 -7.53 -10.21 -10.63
N GLY A 72 -7.78 -11.40 -11.18
CA GLY A 72 -7.07 -12.62 -10.82
C GLY A 72 -7.74 -13.84 -11.45
N GLY A 73 -7.00 -14.95 -11.57
CA GLY A 73 -7.56 -16.21 -12.07
C GLY A 73 -8.80 -16.62 -11.28
N GLU A 74 -9.75 -17.22 -12.00
CA GLU A 74 -11.18 -17.43 -11.68
C GLU A 74 -12.13 -16.27 -12.06
N TRP A 75 -11.62 -15.06 -12.36
CA TRP A 75 -12.39 -13.91 -12.89
C TRP A 75 -13.77 -13.75 -12.23
N PRO A 76 -13.82 -13.44 -10.91
CA PRO A 76 -15.06 -13.39 -10.16
C PRO A 76 -15.98 -12.31 -10.74
N LYS A 77 -17.00 -12.74 -11.48
CA LYS A 77 -17.95 -11.83 -12.11
C LYS A 77 -18.71 -11.08 -11.01
N HIS A 78 -18.81 -9.77 -11.20
CA HIS A 78 -19.55 -8.94 -10.27
C HIS A 78 -21.02 -9.37 -10.26
N ALA A 79 -21.56 -9.67 -9.08
CA ALA A 79 -22.89 -10.26 -8.89
C ALA A 79 -24.03 -9.49 -9.57
N CYS A 80 -23.89 -8.17 -9.77
CA CYS A 80 -24.89 -7.39 -10.50
C CYS A 80 -25.03 -7.78 -11.98
N PHE A 81 -24.05 -8.51 -12.54
CA PHE A 81 -23.97 -8.93 -13.94
C PHE A 81 -23.76 -10.44 -14.09
N ASP A 82 -23.83 -11.20 -12.99
CA ASP A 82 -23.72 -12.65 -12.99
C ASP A 82 -25.13 -13.27 -12.96
N THR A 83 -25.60 -13.80 -14.09
CA THR A 83 -26.94 -14.37 -14.25
C THR A 83 -26.94 -15.89 -14.04
N GLU A 84 -26.32 -16.39 -12.98
CA GLU A 84 -26.46 -17.79 -12.54
C GLU A 84 -26.60 -17.86 -11.01
N PRO A 85 -27.60 -18.58 -10.47
CA PRO A 85 -27.96 -18.46 -9.05
C PRO A 85 -27.14 -19.42 -8.20
N ARG A 86 -26.18 -18.92 -7.41
CA ARG A 86 -25.63 -19.67 -6.26
C ARG A 86 -26.15 -19.12 -4.93
N ARG A 87 -26.82 -20.04 -4.22
CA ARG A 87 -27.56 -19.84 -2.97
C ARG A 87 -26.68 -19.23 -1.88
N VAL A 88 -27.22 -18.18 -1.27
CA VAL A 88 -26.79 -17.62 0.01
C VAL A 88 -27.25 -18.54 1.14
N THR A 89 -26.41 -18.75 2.15
CA THR A 89 -26.90 -18.89 3.53
C THR A 89 -25.91 -18.23 4.48
N VAL A 90 -26.22 -16.99 4.89
CA VAL A 90 -25.76 -16.41 6.16
C VAL A 90 -27.02 -16.17 6.97
N ALA A 91 -27.09 -16.79 8.15
CA ALA A 91 -28.19 -16.59 9.09
C ALA A 91 -28.14 -15.14 9.62
N LEU A 92 -29.26 -14.43 9.50
CA LEU A 92 -29.49 -13.11 10.09
C LEU A 92 -29.92 -13.27 11.56
N PRO A 93 -29.38 -12.48 12.51
CA PRO A 93 -30.07 -12.24 13.76
C PRO A 93 -31.21 -11.23 13.54
N THR A 94 -32.40 -11.62 13.98
CA THR A 94 -33.67 -10.90 13.87
C THR A 94 -33.65 -9.57 14.64
N LEU A 95 -33.93 -8.46 13.95
CA LEU A 95 -34.34 -7.19 14.55
C LEU A 95 -35.83 -7.25 14.87
N ALA A 96 -36.18 -7.27 16.15
CA ALA A 96 -37.53 -6.96 16.61
C ALA A 96 -37.57 -5.49 17.06
N SER A 97 -38.37 -4.70 16.33
CA SER A 97 -38.78 -3.35 16.71
C SER A 97 -40.25 -3.41 17.08
N ALA A 98 -40.63 -2.89 18.27
CA ALA A 98 -41.77 -1.99 18.44
C ALA A 98 -42.07 -1.64 19.91
N ARG A 99 -41.93 -0.33 20.19
CA ARG A 99 -42.90 0.60 20.79
C ARG A 99 -43.67 0.25 22.09
N GLY A 100 -43.66 1.26 22.98
CA GLY A 100 -44.62 1.53 24.06
C GLY A 100 -43.85 1.86 25.34
N GLY A 101 -43.75 3.09 25.86
CA GLY A 101 -44.72 4.17 25.95
C GLY A 101 -45.19 4.25 27.40
N GLN A 102 -44.65 5.16 28.22
CA GLN A 102 -45.39 5.75 29.35
C GLN A 102 -44.68 6.97 29.96
N ARG A 103 -45.53 7.96 30.23
CA ARG A 103 -45.27 9.22 30.94
C ARG A 103 -44.88 8.97 32.39
N ARG A 104 -44.04 9.84 32.97
CA ARG A 104 -44.26 10.44 34.30
C ARG A 104 -43.48 11.74 34.47
N ARG A 105 -44.01 12.56 35.37
CA ARG A 105 -43.92 14.01 35.51
C ARG A 105 -42.96 14.40 36.65
N SER A 106 -42.44 15.64 36.58
CA SER A 106 -41.93 16.52 37.67
C SER A 106 -40.76 16.02 38.52
N THR A 107 -39.72 16.78 38.88
CA THR A 107 -39.60 18.13 39.47
C THR A 107 -38.18 18.65 39.16
N GLY A 108 -37.85 19.91 38.87
CA GLY A 108 -38.10 21.13 39.63
C GLY A 108 -36.87 21.51 40.46
N THR A 109 -36.05 22.45 39.95
CA THR A 109 -35.09 23.41 40.60
C THR A 109 -33.89 23.58 39.64
N GLY A 110 -33.42 24.74 39.20
CA GLY A 110 -33.63 26.12 39.61
C GLY A 110 -32.33 26.71 40.16
N VAL A 111 -31.34 27.07 39.30
CA VAL A 111 -30.30 28.06 39.65
C VAL A 111 -29.86 28.83 38.40
N LYS A 112 -29.80 30.16 38.57
CA LYS A 112 -29.57 31.23 37.59
C LYS A 112 -28.13 31.32 37.07
N PRO A 113 -27.90 31.96 35.91
CA PRO A 113 -26.58 32.40 35.47
C PRO A 113 -26.16 33.68 36.20
N ASN A 114 -24.87 33.86 36.44
CA ASN A 114 -24.32 35.18 36.77
C ASN A 114 -22.86 35.30 36.28
N PRO A 115 -22.34 36.54 36.16
CA PRO A 115 -21.47 36.96 35.08
C PRO A 115 -20.07 37.18 35.68
N HIS A 116 -19.12 37.65 34.88
CA HIS A 116 -18.27 38.79 35.24
C HIS A 116 -17.34 39.04 34.06
N THR A 117 -17.64 40.13 33.37
CA THR A 117 -16.71 40.91 32.58
C THR A 117 -15.51 41.31 33.44
N ASP A 118 -14.30 41.18 32.91
CA ASP A 118 -13.25 42.14 33.21
C ASP A 118 -12.40 42.42 31.96
N LEU A 119 -12.57 43.65 31.48
CA LEU A 119 -11.76 44.35 30.51
C LEU A 119 -10.38 44.60 31.11
N VAL A 120 -9.33 44.04 30.51
CA VAL A 120 -7.95 44.49 30.75
C VAL A 120 -7.39 45.11 29.46
N LYS A 121 -7.12 46.41 29.56
CA LYS A 121 -6.52 47.31 28.56
C LYS A 121 -5.14 46.79 28.10
N PRO A 122 -4.74 46.95 26.83
CA PRO A 122 -3.36 46.73 26.44
C PRO A 122 -2.50 47.94 26.83
N ALA A 123 -1.52 47.72 27.69
CA ALA A 123 -0.46 48.69 27.95
C ALA A 123 0.51 48.70 26.75
N HIS A 124 0.45 49.76 25.95
CA HIS A 124 1.50 50.08 24.98
C HIS A 124 2.78 50.48 25.74
N LYS A 125 3.77 49.59 25.77
CA LYS A 125 5.15 49.93 26.14
C LYS A 125 5.94 50.12 24.85
N THR A 126 6.21 51.38 24.52
CA THR A 126 7.03 51.81 23.39
C THR A 126 8.47 51.28 23.59
N LEU A 127 8.86 50.29 22.81
CA LEU A 127 10.26 49.84 22.70
C LEU A 127 10.93 50.67 21.61
N LYS A 128 12.02 51.36 21.97
CA LYS A 128 12.95 52.03 21.04
C LYS A 128 13.49 51.00 20.02
N PRO A 129 13.68 51.38 18.74
CA PRO A 129 14.32 50.50 17.79
C PRO A 129 15.82 50.41 18.13
N ALA A 130 16.27 49.21 18.50
CA ALA A 130 17.69 48.87 18.50
C ALA A 130 18.09 48.55 17.05
N SER A 131 18.93 49.40 16.49
CA SER A 131 19.67 49.12 15.26
C SER A 131 20.57 47.91 15.48
N GLY A 132 20.16 46.75 14.97
CA GLY A 132 20.93 45.52 15.00
C GLY A 132 20.60 44.67 13.78
N SER A 133 21.62 44.43 12.96
CA SER A 133 21.62 43.57 11.77
C SER A 133 20.76 42.31 11.93
N THR A 134 19.69 42.20 11.14
CA THR A 134 18.94 40.96 10.98
C THR A 134 19.64 40.10 9.93
N HIS A 135 20.50 39.18 10.36
CA HIS A 135 20.69 37.95 9.58
C HIS A 135 19.36 37.18 9.63
N ALA A 136 18.70 37.02 8.48
CA ALA A 136 17.51 36.20 8.37
C ALA A 136 17.83 34.78 8.90
N ALA A 137 17.19 34.39 10.00
CA ALA A 137 17.33 33.03 10.52
C ALA A 137 16.85 32.03 9.44
N ASN A 138 17.64 30.98 9.19
CA ASN A 138 17.28 29.92 8.27
C ASN A 138 15.88 29.36 8.64
N PRO A 139 14.88 29.37 7.75
CA PRO A 139 13.53 28.88 8.04
C PRO A 139 13.52 27.47 8.64
N SER A 140 14.46 26.62 8.24
CA SER A 140 14.60 25.26 8.75
C SER A 140 15.00 25.22 10.24
N ALA A 141 15.81 26.17 10.69
CA ALA A 141 16.22 26.28 12.09
C ALA A 141 15.07 26.78 12.99
N VAL A 142 14.21 27.66 12.45
CA VAL A 142 13.02 28.16 13.16
C VAL A 142 11.98 27.05 13.32
N VAL A 143 11.70 26.26 12.28
CA VAL A 143 10.81 25.09 12.35
C VAL A 143 11.35 24.04 13.33
N ALA A 144 12.64 23.71 13.26
CA ALA A 144 13.26 22.77 14.18
C ALA A 144 13.27 23.25 15.65
N ALA A 145 13.29 24.57 15.89
CA ALA A 145 13.17 25.14 17.24
C ALA A 145 11.72 25.07 17.76
N LEU A 146 10.73 25.32 16.89
CA LEU A 146 9.31 25.21 17.23
C LEU A 146 8.89 23.78 17.52
N ASP A 147 9.39 22.78 16.78
CA ASP A 147 9.14 21.36 17.02
C ASP A 147 9.56 20.89 18.42
N LYS A 148 10.53 21.57 19.05
CA LYS A 148 10.97 21.25 20.43
C LYS A 148 9.96 21.66 21.50
N LEU A 149 9.00 22.52 21.15
CA LEU A 149 7.95 23.03 22.03
C LEU A 149 6.59 22.34 21.79
N VAL A 150 6.45 21.59 20.70
CA VAL A 150 5.22 20.87 20.36
C VAL A 150 5.02 19.68 21.30
N TRP A 151 3.84 19.63 21.92
CA TRP A 151 3.36 18.47 22.66
C TRP A 151 2.44 17.65 21.78
N ARG A 152 2.64 16.33 21.79
CA ARG A 152 1.77 15.36 21.12
C ARG A 152 1.22 14.38 22.16
N GLN A 153 -0.05 14.06 22.05
CA GLN A 153 -0.67 13.04 22.88
C GLN A 153 -0.34 11.65 22.34
N CYS A 154 0.10 10.74 23.21
CA CYS A 154 0.38 9.37 22.80
C CYS A 154 -0.90 8.65 22.38
N GLU A 155 -0.96 8.11 21.16
CA GLU A 155 -2.17 7.39 20.68
C GLU A 155 -2.43 6.09 21.44
N PHE A 156 -1.42 5.54 22.13
CA PHE A 156 -1.51 4.24 22.80
C PHE A 156 -1.80 4.34 24.30
N CYS A 157 -1.25 5.36 24.98
CA CYS A 157 -1.41 5.51 26.43
C CYS A 157 -1.91 6.89 26.86
N SER A 158 -2.25 7.75 25.90
CA SER A 158 -2.80 9.10 26.11
C SER A 158 -1.91 10.09 26.88
N THR A 159 -0.67 9.70 27.22
CA THR A 159 0.29 10.57 27.90
C THR A 159 0.76 11.67 26.95
N PRO A 160 0.73 12.95 27.35
CA PRO A 160 1.28 14.04 26.56
C PRO A 160 2.82 14.00 26.60
N ILE A 161 3.46 14.01 25.44
CA ILE A 161 4.92 13.90 25.29
C ILE A 161 5.41 14.97 24.30
N LYS A 162 6.50 15.65 24.64
CA LYS A 162 7.17 16.57 23.70
C LYS A 162 7.62 15.80 22.45
N LEU A 163 7.36 16.34 21.27
CA LEU A 163 7.61 15.68 19.98
C LEU A 163 9.03 15.08 19.85
N PRO A 164 10.13 15.75 20.27
CA PRO A 164 11.47 15.17 20.20
C PRO A 164 11.67 13.92 21.07
N LYS A 165 10.86 13.77 22.13
CA LYS A 165 10.89 12.63 23.05
C LYS A 165 9.88 11.54 22.69
N TYR A 166 9.02 11.77 21.69
CA TYR A 166 7.90 10.90 21.34
C TYR A 166 8.36 9.51 20.91
N ARG A 167 9.33 9.42 19.99
CA ARG A 167 9.91 8.14 19.54
C ARG A 167 10.52 7.34 20.70
N GLY A 168 11.30 8.00 21.56
CA GLY A 168 11.88 7.37 22.75
C GLY A 168 10.83 6.97 23.80
N HIS A 169 9.67 7.63 23.82
CA HIS A 169 8.54 7.19 24.63
C HIS A 169 7.93 5.90 24.05
N LEU A 170 7.54 5.90 22.77
CA LEU A 170 6.94 4.74 22.09
C LEU A 170 7.77 3.46 22.25
N LEU A 171 9.09 3.55 22.03
CA LEU A 171 9.98 2.39 22.01
C LEU A 171 10.38 1.88 23.40
N LYS A 172 10.47 2.75 24.41
CA LYS A 172 11.11 2.40 25.69
C LYS A 172 10.26 2.64 26.93
N ARG A 173 9.34 3.60 26.91
CA ARG A 173 8.65 4.09 28.12
C ARG A 173 7.14 3.93 28.09
N CYS A 174 6.55 3.73 26.92
CA CYS A 174 5.10 3.54 26.78
C CYS A 174 4.67 2.27 27.53
N PRO A 175 3.63 2.33 28.39
CA PRO A 175 3.09 1.13 29.05
C PRO A 175 2.48 0.15 28.04
N LYS A 176 2.05 0.64 26.86
CA LYS A 176 1.54 -0.16 25.74
C LYS A 176 2.61 -0.44 24.66
N ARG A 177 3.91 -0.38 24.99
CA ARG A 177 5.01 -0.59 24.04
C ARG A 177 4.97 -1.94 23.29
N GLY A 178 4.39 -2.99 23.89
CA GLY A 178 4.17 -4.27 23.21
C GLY A 178 3.25 -4.09 22.00
N VAL A 179 2.08 -3.47 22.21
CA VAL A 179 1.14 -3.12 21.14
C VAL A 179 1.77 -2.19 20.10
N VAL A 180 2.62 -1.25 20.52
CA VAL A 180 3.37 -0.39 19.57
C VAL A 180 4.30 -1.22 18.69
N ALA A 181 5.06 -2.16 19.28
CA ALA A 181 5.96 -3.04 18.54
C ALA A 181 5.18 -3.95 17.59
N ASP A 182 4.06 -4.52 18.05
CA ASP A 182 3.17 -5.33 17.22
C ASP A 182 2.64 -4.52 16.04
N VAL A 183 2.09 -3.33 16.28
CA VAL A 183 1.57 -2.45 15.22
C VAL A 183 2.68 -2.05 14.24
N MET A 184 3.88 -1.71 14.71
CA MET A 184 5.01 -1.40 13.83
C MET A 184 5.49 -2.60 13.02
N HIS A 185 5.37 -3.82 13.58
CA HIS A 185 5.68 -5.05 12.86
C HIS A 185 4.62 -5.34 11.77
N HIS A 186 3.33 -5.20 12.08
CA HIS A 186 2.24 -5.40 11.11
C HIS A 186 2.17 -4.33 10.01
N LEU A 187 2.69 -3.12 10.28
CA LEU A 187 2.80 -2.04 9.29
C LEU A 187 4.14 -2.03 8.55
N ALA A 188 5.07 -2.93 8.90
CA ALA A 188 6.35 -2.99 8.22
C ALA A 188 6.16 -3.50 6.78
N PRO A 189 6.91 -2.97 5.80
CA PRO A 189 6.92 -3.55 4.47
C PRO A 189 7.31 -5.02 4.52
N ALA A 190 6.57 -5.85 3.78
CA ALA A 190 6.80 -7.28 3.70
C ALA A 190 7.20 -7.69 2.27
N LEU A 191 8.08 -8.68 2.20
CA LEU A 191 8.47 -9.37 0.97
C LEU A 191 7.52 -10.54 0.75
N THR A 192 6.76 -10.51 -0.34
CA THR A 192 5.92 -11.64 -0.74
C THR A 192 6.79 -12.74 -1.34
N VAL A 193 6.64 -13.97 -0.87
CA VAL A 193 7.33 -15.15 -1.41
C VAL A 193 6.29 -16.20 -1.78
N GLN A 194 6.27 -16.64 -3.04
CA GLN A 194 5.29 -17.58 -3.58
C GLN A 194 5.97 -18.80 -4.21
N GLY A 195 5.56 -19.99 -3.78
CA GLY A 195 6.04 -21.29 -4.26
C GLY A 195 5.23 -21.90 -5.41
N ILE A 196 5.65 -23.09 -5.87
CA ILE A 196 5.07 -23.81 -7.03
C ILE A 196 3.65 -24.38 -6.82
N GLY A 197 3.16 -24.38 -5.58
CA GLY A 197 1.82 -24.86 -5.21
C GLY A 197 0.84 -23.75 -4.83
N GLY A 198 1.15 -22.49 -5.14
CA GLY A 198 0.32 -21.33 -4.77
C GLY A 198 0.47 -20.87 -3.33
N LYS A 199 1.13 -21.67 -2.46
CA LYS A 199 1.53 -21.25 -1.11
C LYS A 199 2.32 -19.95 -1.19
N SER A 200 1.86 -18.96 -0.43
CA SER A 200 2.45 -17.63 -0.35
C SER A 200 2.67 -17.25 1.10
N VAL A 201 3.80 -16.60 1.39
CA VAL A 201 4.14 -16.06 2.71
C VAL A 201 4.61 -14.61 2.56
N GLU A 202 4.39 -13.81 3.59
CA GLU A 202 4.90 -12.46 3.69
C GLU A 202 5.98 -12.42 4.77
N LEU A 203 7.18 -11.94 4.42
CA LEU A 203 8.33 -11.89 5.31
C LEU A 203 8.75 -10.43 5.52
N THR A 204 8.71 -9.96 6.76
CA THR A 204 9.21 -8.63 7.12
C THR A 204 10.74 -8.65 7.28
N SER A 205 11.37 -7.47 7.33
CA SER A 205 12.80 -7.39 7.67
C SER A 205 13.13 -8.00 9.04
N ALA A 206 12.19 -7.96 9.98
CA ALA A 206 12.32 -8.62 11.28
C ALA A 206 12.30 -10.15 11.15
N ASP A 207 11.49 -10.70 10.24
CA ASP A 207 11.46 -12.14 9.99
C ASP A 207 12.74 -12.61 9.30
N LEU A 208 13.21 -11.87 8.28
CA LEU A 208 14.48 -12.16 7.61
C LEU A 208 15.66 -12.07 8.59
N SER A 209 15.62 -11.19 9.59
CA SER A 209 16.70 -11.07 10.60
C SER A 209 16.88 -12.32 11.48
N LYS A 210 15.88 -13.21 11.52
CA LYS A 210 15.92 -14.46 12.28
C LYS A 210 16.69 -15.57 11.54
N ALA A 211 16.86 -15.44 10.22
CA ALA A 211 17.65 -16.36 9.41
C ALA A 211 19.15 -16.01 9.43
N PRO A 212 20.04 -16.95 9.05
CA PRO A 212 21.48 -16.70 9.01
C PRO A 212 21.84 -15.46 8.18
N GLN A 213 22.50 -14.49 8.82
CA GLN A 213 22.94 -13.26 8.16
C GLN A 213 24.30 -13.44 7.49
N HIS A 214 24.46 -12.83 6.33
CA HIS A 214 25.67 -12.82 5.52
C HIS A 214 26.10 -11.38 5.23
N THR A 215 27.41 -11.15 5.27
CA THR A 215 28.04 -9.92 4.80
C THR A 215 28.60 -10.15 3.40
N ILE A 216 28.19 -9.32 2.44
CA ILE A 216 28.52 -9.46 1.02
C ILE A 216 29.29 -8.22 0.57
N ASN A 217 30.56 -8.42 0.21
CA ASN A 217 31.38 -7.37 -0.38
C ASN A 217 31.25 -7.44 -1.90
N ALA A 218 30.68 -6.41 -2.52
CA ALA A 218 30.48 -6.40 -3.96
C ALA A 218 30.49 -4.96 -4.52
N ALA A 219 30.72 -4.81 -5.83
CA ALA A 219 30.73 -3.49 -6.46
C ALA A 219 29.35 -3.17 -7.06
N ASP A 220 28.75 -2.06 -6.66
CA ASP A 220 27.52 -1.52 -7.25
C ASP A 220 27.88 -0.38 -8.20
N GLN A 221 27.64 -0.57 -9.50
CA GLN A 221 28.03 0.38 -10.55
C GLN A 221 29.53 0.77 -10.49
N GLY A 222 30.39 -0.18 -10.15
CA GLY A 222 31.84 0.03 -10.02
C GLY A 222 32.27 0.61 -8.68
N MET A 223 31.35 1.01 -7.79
CA MET A 223 31.69 1.46 -6.44
C MET A 223 31.63 0.31 -5.45
N PRO A 224 32.67 0.08 -4.63
CA PRO A 224 32.63 -0.96 -3.60
C PRO A 224 31.54 -0.64 -2.58
N ALA A 225 30.77 -1.66 -2.19
CA ALA A 225 29.73 -1.58 -1.19
C ALA A 225 29.69 -2.88 -0.36
N THR A 226 29.30 -2.75 0.90
CA THR A 226 29.06 -3.89 1.79
C THR A 226 27.57 -4.06 1.99
N PHE A 227 27.02 -5.23 1.69
CA PHE A 227 25.62 -5.54 1.94
C PHE A 227 25.47 -6.54 3.08
N GLU A 228 24.37 -6.46 3.82
CA GLU A 228 23.99 -7.48 4.80
C GLU A 228 22.59 -8.02 4.51
N GLY A 229 22.45 -9.33 4.57
CA GLY A 229 21.20 -10.00 4.25
C GLY A 229 21.22 -11.50 4.44
N VAL A 230 20.19 -12.15 3.91
CA VAL A 230 19.97 -13.60 3.97
C VAL A 230 20.17 -14.22 2.60
N ARG A 231 20.52 -15.52 2.57
CA ARG A 231 20.55 -16.25 1.29
C ARG A 231 19.13 -16.38 0.75
N LEU A 232 18.99 -16.23 -0.55
CA LEU A 232 17.72 -16.43 -1.24
C LEU A 232 17.17 -17.85 -1.00
N SER A 233 18.03 -18.87 -0.90
CA SER A 233 17.63 -20.24 -0.57
C SER A 233 16.88 -20.33 0.77
N ASP A 234 17.33 -19.62 1.78
CA ASP A 234 16.73 -19.64 3.13
C ASP A 234 15.39 -18.92 3.13
N VAL A 235 15.26 -17.86 2.32
CA VAL A 235 13.99 -17.16 2.09
C VAL A 235 12.98 -18.08 1.39
N LEU A 236 13.42 -18.81 0.37
CA LEU A 236 12.56 -19.71 -0.39
C LEU A 236 12.17 -20.97 0.39
N ALA A 237 12.92 -21.36 1.43
CA ALA A 237 12.59 -22.51 2.28
C ALA A 237 11.26 -22.39 3.04
N HIS A 238 10.65 -21.20 3.09
CA HIS A 238 9.33 -20.99 3.67
C HIS A 238 8.16 -21.44 2.76
N VAL A 239 8.42 -21.66 1.48
CA VAL A 239 7.42 -22.08 0.48
C VAL A 239 7.82 -23.38 -0.20
N ASP A 240 6.88 -23.95 -0.96
CA ASP A 240 7.17 -25.13 -1.76
C ASP A 240 8.02 -24.76 -2.97
N VAL A 241 9.18 -25.42 -3.08
CA VAL A 241 10.19 -25.19 -4.13
C VAL A 241 10.36 -26.45 -4.98
N PRO A 242 10.71 -26.33 -6.28
CA PRO A 242 10.92 -27.49 -7.15
C PRO A 242 12.30 -28.14 -6.90
N THR A 243 12.49 -28.71 -5.70
CA THR A 243 13.73 -29.41 -5.30
C THR A 243 13.52 -30.91 -5.09
N GLY A 244 14.58 -31.70 -5.28
CA GLY A 244 14.59 -33.15 -5.10
C GLY A 244 14.48 -33.96 -6.41
N GLU A 245 14.65 -35.28 -6.32
CA GLU A 245 14.72 -36.20 -7.47
C GLU A 245 13.54 -36.04 -8.44
N ARG A 246 12.35 -35.76 -7.91
CA ARG A 246 11.12 -35.54 -8.69
C ARG A 246 11.22 -34.39 -9.67
N PHE A 247 12.09 -33.42 -9.41
CA PHE A 247 12.26 -32.23 -10.23
C PHE A 247 13.59 -32.20 -10.98
N TYR A 248 14.48 -33.20 -10.79
CA TYR A 248 15.82 -33.21 -11.40
C TYR A 248 15.78 -33.03 -12.93
N ASN A 249 14.83 -33.70 -13.60
CA ASN A 249 14.65 -33.63 -15.06
C ASN A 249 13.77 -32.47 -15.53
N THR A 250 13.14 -31.73 -14.61
CA THR A 250 12.20 -30.63 -14.94
C THR A 250 12.59 -29.30 -14.30
N ALA A 251 13.69 -29.24 -13.55
CA ALA A 251 14.18 -28.03 -12.88
C ALA A 251 14.35 -26.89 -13.90
N ALA A 252 14.81 -27.20 -15.10
CA ALA A 252 14.95 -26.24 -16.20
C ALA A 252 13.63 -25.58 -16.64
N TRP A 253 12.47 -26.15 -16.29
CA TRP A 253 11.17 -25.58 -16.62
C TRP A 253 10.69 -24.55 -15.60
N TYR A 254 11.35 -24.45 -14.45
CA TYR A 254 10.99 -23.49 -13.43
C TYR A 254 11.92 -22.28 -13.45
N TYR A 255 11.37 -21.14 -13.04
CA TYR A 255 12.12 -19.91 -12.86
C TYR A 255 11.58 -19.12 -11.69
N LEU A 256 12.45 -18.33 -11.07
CA LEU A 256 12.08 -17.33 -10.10
C LEU A 256 11.86 -15.98 -10.80
N LEU A 257 10.66 -15.43 -10.70
CA LEU A 257 10.35 -14.06 -11.06
C LEU A 257 10.53 -13.16 -9.83
N VAL A 258 11.33 -12.12 -9.98
CA VAL A 258 11.53 -11.07 -8.99
C VAL A 258 10.80 -9.83 -9.46
N GLU A 259 10.01 -9.22 -8.58
CA GLU A 259 9.26 -8.00 -8.87
C GLU A 259 9.63 -6.89 -7.88
N ALA A 260 9.66 -5.65 -8.37
CA ALA A 260 9.91 -4.45 -7.57
C ALA A 260 8.75 -3.45 -7.63
N THR A 261 8.71 -2.53 -6.66
CA THR A 261 7.68 -1.46 -6.60
C THR A 261 7.65 -0.59 -7.86
N ASN A 262 8.81 -0.36 -8.50
CA ASN A 262 8.96 0.49 -9.67
C ASN A 262 8.74 -0.24 -11.00
N GLY A 263 8.23 -1.48 -10.97
CA GLY A 263 7.97 -2.28 -12.17
C GLY A 263 9.19 -2.98 -12.75
N ASN A 264 10.39 -2.80 -12.18
CA ASN A 264 11.56 -3.59 -12.55
C ASN A 264 11.36 -5.06 -12.21
N ARG A 265 11.87 -5.92 -13.09
CA ARG A 265 11.78 -7.38 -12.96
C ARG A 265 13.09 -8.04 -13.32
N ALA A 266 13.42 -9.12 -12.61
CA ALA A 266 14.47 -10.05 -13.00
C ALA A 266 13.93 -11.47 -13.00
N VAL A 267 14.53 -12.30 -13.84
CA VAL A 267 14.25 -13.73 -13.89
C VAL A 267 15.53 -14.49 -13.58
N PHE A 268 15.38 -15.54 -12.76
CA PHE A 268 16.42 -16.52 -12.53
C PHE A 268 15.92 -17.89 -12.95
N ALA A 269 16.67 -18.59 -13.80
CA ALA A 269 16.37 -19.98 -14.11
C ALA A 269 16.52 -20.81 -12.83
N TRP A 270 15.63 -21.76 -12.55
CA TRP A 270 15.71 -22.50 -11.29
C TRP A 270 17.03 -23.28 -11.15
N ALA A 271 17.53 -23.84 -12.26
CA ALA A 271 18.83 -24.50 -12.31
C ALA A 271 20.02 -23.59 -11.93
N GLU A 272 19.88 -22.26 -12.00
CA GLU A 272 20.94 -21.36 -11.53
C GLU A 272 20.88 -21.07 -10.02
N LEU A 273 19.77 -21.43 -9.36
CA LEU A 273 19.56 -21.26 -7.92
C LEU A 273 19.71 -22.58 -7.16
N ASP A 274 19.70 -23.71 -7.86
CA ASP A 274 19.88 -25.03 -7.29
C ASP A 274 21.37 -25.34 -7.13
N PRO A 275 21.87 -25.53 -5.88
CA PRO A 275 23.28 -25.81 -5.62
C PRO A 275 23.76 -27.14 -6.20
N THR A 276 22.86 -28.03 -6.64
CA THR A 276 23.23 -29.27 -7.34
C THR A 276 23.60 -29.04 -8.82
N PHE A 277 23.24 -27.88 -9.37
CA PHE A 277 23.53 -27.49 -10.76
C PHE A 277 24.62 -26.42 -10.85
N MET A 278 24.57 -25.40 -9.98
CA MET A 278 25.50 -24.27 -9.99
C MET A 278 25.76 -23.72 -8.59
N ASP A 279 26.99 -23.29 -8.31
CA ASP A 279 27.39 -22.67 -7.03
C ASP A 279 26.99 -21.18 -6.92
N LYS A 280 26.01 -20.73 -7.69
CA LYS A 280 25.58 -19.33 -7.66
C LYS A 280 24.78 -19.07 -6.39
N VAL A 281 25.20 -18.06 -5.64
CA VAL A 281 24.48 -17.60 -4.44
C VAL A 281 23.87 -16.23 -4.69
N VAL A 282 22.58 -16.11 -4.40
CA VAL A 282 21.83 -14.87 -4.45
C VAL A 282 21.41 -14.48 -3.03
N TYR A 283 21.39 -13.19 -2.73
CA TYR A 283 21.06 -12.67 -1.41
C TYR A 283 19.89 -11.70 -1.46
N VAL A 284 18.98 -11.81 -0.49
CA VAL A 284 18.00 -10.77 -0.18
C VAL A 284 18.61 -9.91 0.93
N VAL A 285 18.96 -8.68 0.62
CA VAL A 285 19.65 -7.76 1.52
C VAL A 285 18.70 -6.71 2.07
N THR A 286 18.93 -6.34 3.34
CA THR A 286 18.15 -5.31 4.06
C THR A 286 19.00 -4.14 4.53
N LYS A 287 20.33 -4.25 4.37
CA LYS A 287 21.28 -3.20 4.71
C LYS A 287 22.37 -3.03 3.66
N ARG A 288 22.91 -1.81 3.62
CA ARG A 288 24.08 -1.39 2.87
C ARG A 288 24.97 -0.53 3.78
N ASP A 289 26.25 -0.84 3.82
CA ASP A 289 27.29 -0.15 4.58
C ASP A 289 26.92 0.04 6.07
N GLY A 290 26.41 -1.04 6.69
CA GLY A 290 25.99 -1.08 8.09
C GLY A 290 24.67 -0.37 8.41
N ARG A 291 23.99 0.22 7.41
CA ARG A 291 22.74 0.96 7.58
C ARG A 291 21.61 0.27 6.83
N ALA A 292 20.37 0.48 7.28
CA ALA A 292 19.20 0.07 6.49
C ALA A 292 19.28 0.66 5.08
N LEU A 293 18.79 -0.08 4.09
CA LEU A 293 18.73 0.41 2.70
C LEU A 293 18.02 1.77 2.63
N SER A 294 18.48 2.62 1.72
CA SER A 294 17.84 3.92 1.48
C SER A 294 16.40 3.75 0.99
N GLU A 295 15.64 4.83 1.01
CA GLU A 295 14.28 4.86 0.45
C GLU A 295 14.24 4.56 -1.06
N THR A 296 15.36 4.68 -1.78
CA THR A 296 15.46 4.34 -3.21
C THR A 296 15.82 2.88 -3.43
N ASP A 297 16.53 2.26 -2.50
CA ASP A 297 17.08 0.92 -2.69
C ASP A 297 16.25 -0.16 -1.97
N GLY A 298 15.67 0.18 -0.81
CA GLY A 298 14.99 -0.72 0.10
C GLY A 298 13.49 -0.88 -0.13
N PRO A 299 12.74 -1.52 0.78
CA PRO A 299 13.21 -2.13 2.01
C PRO A 299 13.98 -3.43 1.79
N PHE A 300 13.88 -4.03 0.60
CA PHE A 300 14.59 -5.23 0.19
C PHE A 300 15.27 -5.03 -1.16
N GLN A 301 16.48 -5.56 -1.31
CA GLN A 301 17.22 -5.57 -2.57
C GLN A 301 17.77 -6.98 -2.82
N LEU A 302 17.82 -7.41 -4.08
CA LEU A 302 18.63 -8.55 -4.48
C LEU A 302 20.07 -8.14 -4.80
N VAL A 303 21.00 -8.93 -4.29
CA VAL A 303 22.43 -8.82 -4.63
C VAL A 303 22.90 -10.18 -5.12
N VAL A 304 23.51 -10.19 -6.31
CA VAL A 304 24.01 -11.38 -6.99
C VAL A 304 25.52 -11.20 -7.22
N PRO A 305 26.37 -11.60 -6.27
CA PRO A 305 27.81 -11.50 -6.44
C PRO A 305 28.30 -12.18 -7.72
N GLY A 306 29.33 -11.62 -8.35
CA GLY A 306 29.91 -12.14 -9.59
C GLY A 306 29.25 -11.66 -10.88
N GLU A 307 28.09 -10.98 -10.83
CA GLU A 307 27.58 -10.29 -12.01
C GLU A 307 28.40 -9.03 -12.33
N LYS A 308 28.85 -8.90 -13.58
CA LYS A 308 29.67 -7.74 -13.99
C LYS A 308 28.88 -6.46 -14.16
N ARG A 309 27.59 -6.57 -14.53
CA ARG A 309 26.71 -5.43 -14.85
C ARG A 309 25.59 -5.22 -13.83
N ASN A 310 25.48 -6.09 -12.83
CA ASN A 310 24.44 -6.04 -11.79
C ASN A 310 23.01 -5.91 -12.33
N ALA A 311 22.74 -6.40 -13.55
CA ALA A 311 21.47 -6.20 -14.22
C ALA A 311 20.30 -6.83 -13.45
N ARG A 312 20.58 -7.84 -12.62
CA ARG A 312 19.58 -8.54 -11.79
C ARG A 312 19.68 -8.19 -10.31
N TRP A 313 20.41 -7.13 -9.96
CA TRP A 313 20.42 -6.58 -8.61
C TRP A 313 19.22 -5.66 -8.42
N ILE A 314 18.05 -6.28 -8.28
CA ILE A 314 16.79 -5.55 -8.23
C ILE A 314 16.65 -4.88 -6.87
N ARG A 315 16.46 -3.56 -6.88
CA ARG A 315 16.12 -2.75 -5.72
C ARG A 315 14.61 -2.70 -5.53
N GLN A 316 14.14 -2.32 -4.34
CA GLN A 316 12.71 -2.19 -4.04
C GLN A 316 11.92 -3.49 -4.26
N VAL A 317 12.53 -4.64 -3.96
CA VAL A 317 11.91 -5.95 -4.20
C VAL A 317 10.67 -6.09 -3.33
N THR A 318 9.55 -6.44 -3.95
CA THR A 318 8.26 -6.67 -3.29
C THR A 318 7.81 -8.11 -3.37
N ALA A 319 8.16 -8.83 -4.43
CA ALA A 319 7.74 -10.21 -4.62
C ALA A 319 8.82 -11.11 -5.24
N LEU A 320 8.85 -12.34 -4.76
CA LEU A 320 9.61 -13.47 -5.26
C LEU A 320 8.61 -14.58 -5.60
N ARG A 321 8.48 -14.94 -6.88
CA ARG A 321 7.46 -15.90 -7.34
C ARG A 321 8.10 -16.99 -8.17
N ILE A 322 7.96 -18.24 -7.75
CA ILE A 322 8.38 -19.39 -8.56
C ILE A 322 7.28 -19.69 -9.58
N ARG A 323 7.67 -19.82 -10.84
CA ARG A 323 6.78 -20.02 -11.98
C ARG A 323 7.33 -21.13 -12.87
N GLN A 324 6.43 -21.75 -13.62
CA GLN A 324 6.78 -22.70 -14.66
C GLN A 324 6.74 -21.98 -16.02
N ALA A 325 7.70 -22.28 -16.88
CA ALA A 325 7.69 -21.89 -18.28
C ALA A 325 6.58 -22.68 -19.01
N SER A 326 5.67 -21.95 -19.65
CA SER A 326 4.52 -22.47 -20.39
C SER A 326 4.64 -22.19 -21.88
#